data_AF-A0AAD7EP09-F1
#
_entry.id   AF-A0AAD7EP09-F1
#
_cell.length_a   1.000
_cell.length_b   1.000
_cell.length_c   1.000
_cell.angle_alpha   90.00
_cell.angle_beta   90.00
_cell.angle_gamma   90.00
#
_symmetry.space_group_name_H-M   'P 1'
#
loop_
_entity.id
_entity.type
_entity.pdbx_description
1 polymer ?
#
loop_
_entity_poly.entity_id
_entity_poly.type
_entity_poly.pdbx_seq_one_letter_code
_entity_poly.pdbx_strand_id
1 'polypeptide(L)'
;AGLPRALTQMLYNIHFIVTSNLSPPLEMIEAVVAMLKEAQTNDIKVWDCEYKDWISIIPWFLAFQGDNPMSSEFASHIGMKGKYFCRVCQ
;
A
#
# COMPACT_ATOMS: atom_id res chain seq x y z
N ALA A 1 -6.16 -3.57 6.49
CA ALA A 1 -7.47 -3.05 6.91
C ALA A 1 -8.38 -4.24 7.23
N GLY A 2 -8.96 -4.29 8.42
CA GLY A 2 -9.78 -5.42 8.91
C GLY A 2 -11.20 -5.49 8.32
N LEU A 3 -11.45 -4.86 7.18
CA LEU A 3 -12.76 -4.86 6.53
C LEU A 3 -13.02 -6.24 5.87
N PRO A 4 -14.25 -6.79 5.99
CA PRO A 4 -14.68 -7.93 5.21
C PRO A 4 -14.42 -7.73 3.72
N ARG A 5 -14.02 -8.80 3.02
CA ARG A 5 -13.67 -8.77 1.58
C ARG A 5 -14.71 -8.05 0.72
N ALA A 6 -16.00 -8.27 1.00
CA ALA A 6 -17.09 -7.64 0.27
C ALA A 6 -17.04 -6.09 0.33
N LEU A 7 -16.63 -5.53 1.47
CA LEU A 7 -16.51 -4.08 1.64
C LEU A 7 -15.21 -3.56 1.02
N THR A 8 -14.09 -4.28 1.23
CA THR A 8 -12.78 -3.91 0.69
C THR A 8 -12.76 -3.84 -0.84
N GLN A 9 -13.52 -4.70 -1.52
CA GLN A 9 -13.60 -4.75 -2.99
C GLN A 9 -14.64 -3.78 -3.59
N MET A 10 -15.31 -2.96 -2.78
CA MET A 10 -16.21 -1.95 -3.33
C MET A 10 -15.43 -0.89 -4.08
N LEU A 11 -15.99 -0.42 -5.20
CA LEU A 11 -15.33 0.51 -6.13
C LEU A 11 -14.84 1.80 -5.47
N TYR A 12 -15.49 2.26 -4.40
CA TYR A 12 -15.06 3.47 -3.68
C TYR A 12 -13.70 3.30 -2.97
N ASN A 13 -13.27 2.06 -2.69
CA ASN A 13 -11.95 1.76 -2.10
C ASN A 13 -10.88 1.49 -3.16
N ILE A 14 -11.24 1.47 -4.45
CA ILE A 14 -10.34 1.12 -5.55
C ILE A 14 -10.04 2.38 -6.34
N HIS A 15 -8.84 2.90 -6.18
CA HIS A 15 -8.37 4.07 -6.90
C HIS A 15 -7.40 3.64 -8.00
N PHE A 16 -7.76 3.95 -9.25
CA PHE A 16 -6.86 3.76 -10.40
C PHE A 16 -6.01 5.02 -10.56
N ILE A 17 -4.70 4.86 -10.42
CA ILE A 17 -3.73 5.93 -10.60
C ILE A 17 -3.03 5.69 -11.93
N VAL A 18 -3.13 6.66 -12.84
CA VAL A 18 -2.40 6.64 -14.12
C VAL A 18 -1.20 7.56 -13.98
N THR A 19 -0.04 7.04 -14.31
CA THR A 19 1.25 7.74 -14.24
C THR A 19 1.94 7.69 -15.60
N SER A 20 3.07 8.39 -15.73
CA SER A 20 3.91 8.33 -16.93
C SER A 20 4.38 6.89 -17.20
N ASN A 21 4.44 6.49 -18.48
CA ASN A 21 4.96 5.16 -18.84
C ASN A 21 6.47 4.99 -18.54
N LEU A 22 7.16 6.10 -18.26
CA LEU A 22 8.60 6.13 -18.04
C LEU A 22 8.98 5.87 -16.57
N SER A 23 8.04 6.09 -15.65
CA SER A 23 8.32 5.94 -14.21
C SER A 23 8.23 4.47 -13.80
N PRO A 24 9.26 3.90 -13.15
CA PRO A 24 9.17 2.55 -12.61
C PRO A 24 8.15 2.48 -11.45
N PRO A 25 7.56 1.29 -11.17
CA PRO A 25 6.57 1.11 -10.10
C PRO A 25 7.03 1.60 -8.71
N LEU A 26 8.33 1.49 -8.40
CA LEU A 26 8.91 2.01 -7.17
C LEU A 26 8.79 3.53 -7.05
N GLU A 27 9.08 4.26 -8.13
CA GLU A 27 8.99 5.73 -8.16
C GLU A 27 7.52 6.17 -8.00
N MET A 28 6.59 5.44 -8.63
CA MET A 28 5.16 5.74 -8.52
C MET A 28 4.64 5.60 -7.08
N ILE A 29 5.12 4.60 -6.34
CA ILE A 29 4.70 4.33 -4.96
C ILE A 29 5.39 5.25 -3.95
N GLU A 30 6.54 5.84 -4.28
CA GLU A 30 7.29 6.71 -3.38
C GLU A 30 6.45 7.88 -2.85
N ALA A 31 5.64 8.50 -3.73
CA ALA A 31 4.71 9.56 -3.33
C ALA A 31 3.67 9.08 -2.31
N VAL A 32 3.11 7.88 -2.50
CA VAL A 32 2.15 7.27 -1.56
C VAL A 32 2.83 6.96 -0.23
N VAL A 33 4.07 6.48 -0.26
CA VAL A 33 4.86 6.21 0.95
C VAL A 33 5.16 7.50 1.72
N ALA A 34 5.51 8.58 1.02
CA ALA A 34 5.74 9.88 1.64
C ALA A 34 4.48 10.39 2.36
N MET A 35 3.32 10.33 1.71
CA MET A 35 2.04 10.70 2.32
C MET A 35 1.71 9.85 3.55
N LEU A 36 1.96 8.53 3.50
CA LEU A 36 1.72 7.64 4.64
C LEU A 36 2.66 7.94 5.81
N LYS A 37 3.93 8.24 5.55
CA LYS A 37 4.91 8.64 6.58
C LYS A 37 4.52 9.95 7.24
N GLU A 38 4.06 10.92 6.45
CA GLU A 38 3.54 12.19 6.97
C GLU A 38 2.32 11.96 7.87
N ALA A 39 1.35 11.14 7.42
CA ALA A 39 0.17 10.77 8.19
C ALA A 39 0.51 10.02 9.49
N GLN A 40 1.59 9.23 9.51
CA GLN A 40 2.07 8.59 10.73
C GLN A 40 2.73 9.56 11.70
N THR A 41 3.39 10.60 11.19
CA THR A 41 4.09 11.60 12.01
C THR A 41 3.12 12.62 12.59
N ASN A 42 2.17 13.09 11.78
CA ASN A 42 1.34 14.26 12.08
C ASN A 42 -0.11 13.93 12.45
N ASP A 43 -0.49 12.65 12.47
CA ASP A 43 -1.84 12.13 12.65
C ASP A 43 -2.91 12.73 11.70
N ILE A 44 -3.92 11.93 11.33
CA ILE A 44 -5.02 12.42 10.49
C ILE A 44 -6.20 12.72 11.39
N LYS A 45 -6.51 14.01 11.60
CA LYS A 45 -7.69 14.42 12.36
C LYS A 45 -8.95 14.35 11.50
N VAL A 46 -9.93 13.56 11.94
CA VAL A 46 -11.21 13.36 11.26
C VAL A 46 -12.33 13.55 12.26
N TRP A 47 -13.45 14.11 11.81
CA TRP A 47 -14.66 14.20 12.62
C TRP A 47 -15.43 12.88 12.55
N ASP A 48 -15.68 12.27 13.71
CA ASP A 48 -16.51 11.07 13.80
C ASP A 48 -17.98 11.46 13.99
N CYS A 49 -18.85 11.04 13.08
CA CYS A 49 -20.28 11.36 13.13
C CYS A 49 -21.06 10.54 14.18
N GLU A 50 -20.55 9.38 14.59
CA GLU A 50 -21.16 8.50 15.58
C GLU A 50 -20.82 8.99 17.01
N TYR A 51 -19.54 9.24 17.27
CA TYR A 51 -19.07 9.75 18.56
C TYR A 51 -19.21 11.27 18.74
N LYS A 52 -19.45 12.00 17.64
CA LYS A 52 -19.57 13.47 17.59
C LYS A 52 -18.37 14.18 18.20
N ASP A 53 -17.18 13.67 17.90
CA ASP A 53 -15.91 14.21 18.39
C ASP A 53 -14.81 14.11 17.33
N TRP A 54 -13.73 14.86 17.54
CA TRP A 54 -12.52 14.78 16.72
C TRP A 54 -11.70 13.56 17.13
N ILE A 55 -11.45 12.69 16.16
CA ILE A 55 -10.59 11.51 16.33
C ILE A 55 -9.31 11.67 15.50
N SER A 56 -8.21 11.11 16.00
CA SER A 56 -6.94 11.02 15.29
C SER A 56 -6.74 9.62 14.74
N ILE A 57 -6.52 9.52 13.43
CA ILE A 57 -6.29 8.27 12.70
C ILE A 57 -4.81 8.18 12.35
N ILE A 58 -4.18 7.06 12.72
CA ILE A 58 -2.79 6.77 12.39
C ILE A 58 -2.76 5.52 11.49
N PRO A 59 -2.46 5.67 10.18
CA PRO A 59 -2.44 4.54 9.27
C PRO A 59 -1.19 3.68 9.46
N TRP A 60 -1.37 2.37 9.63
CA TRP A 60 -0.26 1.40 9.68
C TRP A 60 -0.18 0.62 8.37
N PHE A 61 1.02 0.59 7.80
CA PHE A 61 1.30 -0.16 6.59
C PHE A 61 1.80 -1.57 6.95
N LEU A 62 1.07 -2.61 6.53
CA LEU A 62 1.35 -4.00 6.89
C LEU A 62 2.09 -4.79 5.80
N ALA A 63 1.76 -4.56 4.53
CA ALA A 63 2.37 -5.29 3.41
C ALA A 63 2.14 -4.57 2.07
N PHE A 64 3.17 -4.58 1.21
CA PHE A 64 3.02 -4.25 -0.21
C PHE A 64 2.57 -5.51 -0.95
N GLN A 65 1.33 -5.51 -1.42
CA GLN A 65 0.81 -6.59 -2.25
C GLN A 65 1.07 -6.25 -3.71
N GLY A 66 1.68 -7.19 -4.42
CA GLY A 66 1.92 -7.14 -5.85
C GLY A 66 1.83 -8.56 -6.42
N ASP A 67 1.69 -8.65 -7.73
CA ASP A 67 1.90 -9.92 -8.41
C ASP A 67 3.39 -10.32 -8.35
N ASN A 68 3.75 -11.52 -8.84
CA ASN A 68 5.10 -12.05 -8.68
C ASN A 68 6.21 -11.13 -9.23
N PRO A 69 6.09 -10.55 -10.45
CA PRO A 69 7.07 -9.60 -10.96
C PRO A 69 7.20 -8.34 -10.09
N MET A 70 6.08 -7.71 -9.74
CA MET A 70 6.09 -6.45 -8.97
C MET A 70 6.58 -6.67 -7.53
N SER A 71 6.20 -7.79 -6.90
CA SER A 71 6.70 -8.18 -5.58
C SER A 71 8.21 -8.47 -5.59
N SER A 72 8.72 -9.07 -6.66
CA SER A 72 10.17 -9.30 -6.82
C SER A 72 10.92 -7.98 -6.94
N GLU A 73 10.37 -7.01 -7.68
CA GLU A 73 10.95 -5.68 -7.82
C GLU A 73 11.03 -4.94 -6.48
N PHE A 74 9.94 -4.90 -5.71
CA PHE A 74 9.96 -4.30 -4.35
C PHE A 74 10.93 -4.97 -3.40
N ALA A 75 11.12 -6.27 -3.53
CA ALA A 75 12.04 -7.01 -2.69
C ALA A 75 13.50 -6.86 -3.14
N SER A 76 13.79 -6.31 -4.33
CA SER A 76 15.09 -6.45 -5.00
C SER A 76 15.47 -7.93 -5.18
N HIS A 77 14.50 -8.76 -5.56
CA HIS A 77 14.64 -10.19 -5.80
C HIS A 77 14.73 -10.47 -7.31
N ILE A 78 15.50 -11.52 -7.67
CA ILE A 78 15.74 -11.93 -9.07
C ILE A 78 14.49 -12.54 -9.75
N GLY A 79 13.39 -12.69 -9.01
CA GLY A 79 12.14 -13.29 -9.46
C GLY A 79 12.30 -14.77 -9.79
N MET A 80 11.47 -15.24 -10.72
CA MET A 80 11.43 -16.65 -11.13
C MET A 80 12.66 -17.13 -11.90
N LYS A 81 13.64 -16.25 -12.18
CA LYS A 81 14.89 -16.58 -12.88
C LYS A 81 16.00 -17.07 -11.94
N GLY A 82 15.82 -16.94 -10.63
CA GLY A 82 16.79 -17.42 -9.65
C GLY A 82 16.65 -18.91 -9.37
N LYS A 83 17.76 -19.57 -9.00
CA LYS A 83 17.73 -20.95 -8.45
C LYS A 83 16.83 -21.06 -7.22
N TYR A 84 16.81 -20.00 -6.40
CA TYR A 84 15.93 -19.83 -5.25
C TYR A 84 14.94 -18.70 -5.52
N PHE A 85 13.82 -19.04 -6.17
CA PHE A 85 12.81 -18.06 -6.59
C PHE A 85 11.91 -17.58 -5.44
N CYS A 86 11.96 -18.26 -4.29
CA CYS A 86 11.21 -17.93 -3.10
C CYS A 86 12.17 -17.36 -2.05
N ARG A 87 11.80 -16.27 -1.37
CA ARG A 87 12.61 -15.73 -0.25
C ARG A 87 12.30 -16.38 1.09
N VAL A 88 11.16 -17.05 1.19
CA VAL A 88 10.69 -17.68 2.43
C VAL A 88 11.04 -19.17 2.45
N CYS A 89 11.03 -19.80 1.29
CA CYS A 89 11.26 -21.23 1.11
C CYS A 89 12.57 -21.48 0.34
N GLN A 90 13.25 -22.58 0.67
CA GLN A 90 14.45 -23.06 -0.03
C GLN A 90 14.07 -23.86 -1.27
#